data_AF-A0A843GA88-F1
#
_entry.id   AF-A0A843GA88-F1
#
_cell.length_a   1.000
_cell.length_b   1.000
_cell.length_c   1.000
_cell.angle_alpha   90.00
_cell.angle_beta   90.00
_cell.angle_gamma   90.00
#
_symmetry.space_group_name_H-M   'P 1'
#
loop_
_entity.id
_entity.type
_entity.pdbx_description
1 polymer ?
#
loop_
_entity_poly.entity_id
_entity_poly.type
_entity_poly.pdbx_seq_one_letter_code
_entity_poly.pdbx_strand_id
1 'polypeptide(L)'
;MEIPEFAEILQEISDIKTMFSNEKSAKSYEERFSAEWYNDEKCWELKGGMSLSTYRSNRYYQCKGGIPDAKVGGRNVWSRASVMEWVRIPDSDLAAYHAKYHTGATKR
;
A
#
# COMPACT_ATOMS: atom_id res chain seq x y z
N MET A 1 -39.98 -13.65 -25.20
CA MET A 1 -40.68 -13.03 -24.06
C MET A 1 -39.70 -13.14 -22.90
N GLU A 2 -38.93 -12.09 -22.63
CA GLU A 2 -37.99 -12.10 -21.50
C GLU A 2 -38.80 -11.98 -20.22
N ILE A 3 -38.58 -12.91 -19.29
CA ILE A 3 -39.31 -12.97 -18.02
C ILE A 3 -38.68 -11.89 -17.12
N PRO A 4 -39.40 -10.83 -16.74
CA PRO A 4 -38.84 -9.69 -15.99
C PRO A 4 -38.16 -10.11 -14.67
N GLU A 5 -38.71 -11.14 -14.04
CA GLU A 5 -38.19 -11.75 -12.81
C GLU A 5 -36.76 -12.30 -12.97
N PHE A 6 -36.41 -12.78 -14.16
CA PHE A 6 -35.06 -13.32 -14.42
C PHE A 6 -34.00 -12.21 -14.49
N ALA A 7 -34.37 -11.02 -14.96
CA ALA A 7 -33.46 -9.87 -15.02
C ALA A 7 -33.18 -9.30 -13.62
N GLU A 8 -34.20 -9.24 -12.75
CA GLU A 8 -34.03 -8.83 -11.36
C GLU A 8 -33.13 -9.80 -10.58
N ILE A 9 -33.33 -11.11 -10.76
CA ILE A 9 -32.48 -12.14 -10.13
C ILE A 9 -31.02 -12.01 -10.59
N LEU A 10 -30.77 -11.74 -11.87
CA LEU A 10 -29.40 -11.55 -12.38
C LEU A 10 -28.74 -10.29 -11.81
N GLN A 11 -29.50 -9.22 -11.61
CA GLN A 11 -29.01 -7.99 -11.01
C GLN A 11 -28.65 -8.20 -9.54
N GLU A 12 -29.50 -8.86 -8.75
CA GLU A 12 -29.20 -9.20 -7.35
C GLU A 12 -27.94 -10.07 -7.22
N ILE A 13 -27.77 -11.08 -8.09
CA ILE A 13 -26.57 -11.92 -8.10
C ILE A 13 -25.31 -11.09 -8.42
N SER A 14 -25.41 -10.13 -9.33
CA SER A 14 -24.30 -9.21 -9.67
C SER A 14 -23.92 -8.32 -8.48
N ASP A 15 -24.90 -7.77 -7.79
CA ASP A 15 -24.68 -6.89 -6.64
C ASP A 15 -24.07 -7.65 -5.46
N ILE A 16 -24.57 -8.87 -5.19
CA ILE A 16 -24.01 -9.78 -4.18
C ILE A 16 -22.55 -10.12 -4.51
N LYS A 17 -22.22 -10.46 -5.77
CA LYS A 17 -20.83 -10.73 -6.19
C LYS A 17 -19.91 -9.54 -6.00
N THR A 18 -20.43 -8.34 -6.23
CA THR A 18 -19.70 -7.07 -6.06
C THR A 18 -19.41 -6.83 -4.58
N MET A 19 -20.41 -7.03 -3.71
CA MET A 19 -20.23 -6.93 -2.25
C MET A 19 -19.21 -7.93 -1.71
N PHE A 20 -19.29 -9.21 -2.10
CA PHE A 20 -18.34 -10.23 -1.65
C PHE A 20 -16.90 -10.00 -2.16
N SER A 21 -16.74 -9.48 -3.39
CA SER A 21 -15.43 -9.11 -3.93
C SER A 21 -14.79 -7.96 -3.15
N ASN A 22 -15.60 -6.99 -2.73
CA ASN A 22 -15.16 -5.84 -1.95
C ASN A 22 -14.78 -6.23 -0.51
N GLU A 23 -15.57 -7.10 0.15
CA GLU A 23 -15.29 -7.57 1.50
C GLU A 23 -13.99 -8.40 1.59
N LYS A 24 -13.75 -9.31 0.64
CA LYS A 24 -12.49 -10.07 0.59
C LYS A 24 -11.27 -9.17 0.39
N SER A 25 -11.40 -8.14 -0.45
CA SER A 25 -10.33 -7.18 -0.70
C SER A 25 -10.05 -6.29 0.51
N ALA A 26 -11.10 -5.88 1.24
CA ALA A 26 -10.97 -5.10 2.47
C ALA A 26 -10.29 -5.88 3.60
N LYS A 27 -10.72 -7.14 3.84
CA LYS A 27 -10.08 -8.03 4.83
C LYS A 27 -8.60 -8.26 4.54
N SER A 28 -8.26 -8.52 3.28
CA SER A 28 -6.87 -8.69 2.84
C SER A 28 -6.00 -7.46 3.12
N TYR A 29 -6.59 -6.26 3.04
CA TYR A 29 -5.85 -5.02 3.23
C TYR A 29 -5.58 -4.72 4.72
N GLU A 30 -6.57 -4.91 5.60
CA GLU A 30 -6.39 -4.74 7.04
C GLU A 30 -5.43 -5.79 7.64
N GLU A 31 -5.52 -7.04 7.18
CA GLU A 31 -4.61 -8.11 7.60
C GLU A 31 -3.16 -7.81 7.18
N ARG A 32 -2.97 -7.27 5.97
CA ARG A 32 -1.66 -6.88 5.44
C ARG A 32 -1.05 -5.71 6.23
N PHE A 33 -1.88 -4.80 6.75
CA PHE A 33 -1.46 -3.61 7.50
C PHE A 33 -1.84 -3.67 8.99
N SER A 34 -1.53 -4.78 9.66
CA SER A 34 -1.93 -5.05 11.06
C SER A 34 -1.09 -4.36 12.15
N ALA A 35 0.13 -3.90 11.85
CA ALA A 35 1.00 -3.24 12.83
C ALA A 35 0.83 -1.72 12.79
N GLU A 36 1.06 -1.03 13.91
CA GLU A 36 1.04 0.43 13.93
C GLU A 36 2.35 1.04 13.39
N TRP A 37 3.47 0.36 13.64
CA TRP A 37 4.81 0.79 13.25
C TRP A 37 5.49 -0.28 12.40
N TYR A 38 6.08 0.14 11.29
CA TYR A 38 6.79 -0.71 10.35
C TYR A 38 8.26 -0.31 10.30
N ASN A 39 9.16 -1.29 10.34
CA ASN A 39 10.58 -1.08 10.09
C ASN A 39 10.89 -1.20 8.59
N ASP A 40 12.15 -0.93 8.20
CA ASP A 40 12.59 -1.01 6.80
C ASP A 40 12.29 -2.35 6.13
N GLU A 41 12.54 -3.46 6.83
CA GLU A 41 12.34 -4.81 6.27
C GLU A 41 10.86 -5.06 5.97
N LYS A 42 9.97 -4.68 6.88
CA LYS A 42 8.53 -4.82 6.66
C LYS A 42 8.01 -3.86 5.60
N CYS A 43 8.52 -2.63 5.54
CA CYS A 43 8.21 -1.72 4.44
C CYS A 43 8.61 -2.31 3.08
N TRP A 44 9.80 -2.89 2.98
CA TRP A 44 10.27 -3.58 1.76
C TRP A 44 9.38 -4.77 1.39
N GLU A 45 9.07 -5.66 2.34
CA GLU A 45 8.18 -6.81 2.12
C GLU A 45 6.80 -6.35 1.61
N LEU A 46 6.27 -5.26 2.17
CA LEU A 46 4.97 -4.71 1.79
C LEU A 46 4.98 -4.08 0.40
N LYS A 47 6.07 -3.46 -0.04
CA LYS A 47 6.17 -2.87 -1.38
C LYS A 47 6.39 -3.91 -2.47
N GLY A 48 7.29 -4.85 -2.21
CA GLY A 48 7.74 -5.85 -3.18
C GLY A 48 8.47 -5.23 -4.37
N GLY A 49 8.72 -6.06 -5.40
CA GLY A 49 9.22 -5.59 -6.70
C GLY A 49 10.73 -5.33 -6.81
N MET A 50 11.49 -5.43 -5.72
CA MET A 50 12.95 -5.29 -5.76
C MET A 50 13.68 -6.07 -4.66
N SER A 51 15.02 -6.17 -4.78
CA SER A 51 15.85 -6.78 -3.75
C SER A 51 15.93 -5.88 -2.50
N LEU A 52 16.05 -6.50 -1.31
CA LEU A 52 16.23 -5.76 -0.06
C LEU A 52 17.52 -4.90 -0.08
N SER A 53 18.56 -5.35 -0.77
CA SER A 53 19.81 -4.61 -0.92
C SER A 53 19.61 -3.31 -1.70
N THR A 54 18.88 -3.37 -2.82
CA THR A 54 18.51 -2.20 -3.62
C THR A 54 17.65 -1.24 -2.82
N TYR A 55 16.66 -1.75 -2.09
CA TYR A 55 15.80 -0.94 -1.22
C TYR A 55 16.60 -0.18 -0.17
N ARG A 56 17.52 -0.85 0.54
CA ARG A 56 18.35 -0.24 1.60
C ARG A 56 19.34 0.78 1.06
N SER A 57 19.93 0.53 -0.10
CA SER A 57 20.96 1.39 -0.69
C SER A 57 20.40 2.62 -1.41
N ASN A 58 19.10 2.61 -1.76
CA ASN A 58 18.47 3.69 -2.48
C ASN A 58 17.22 4.22 -1.76
N ARG A 59 17.42 5.34 -1.07
CA ARG A 59 16.36 6.10 -0.38
C ARG A 59 15.18 6.48 -1.27
N TYR A 60 15.37 6.58 -2.59
CA TYR A 60 14.27 6.86 -3.52
C TYR A 60 13.17 5.80 -3.48
N TYR A 61 13.50 4.56 -3.14
CA TYR A 61 12.53 3.48 -3.01
C TYR A 61 12.05 3.28 -1.58
N GLN A 62 12.46 4.13 -0.63
CA GLN A 62 12.04 4.00 0.77
C GLN A 62 10.83 4.88 1.06
N CYS A 63 10.03 4.47 2.05
CA CYS A 63 8.91 5.26 2.55
C CYS A 63 9.43 6.64 3.01
N LYS A 64 8.73 7.71 2.60
CA LYS A 64 9.16 9.11 2.81
C LYS A 64 10.64 9.36 2.52
N GLY A 65 11.21 8.69 1.52
CA GLY A 65 12.62 8.86 1.16
C GLY A 65 13.61 8.42 2.24
N GLY A 66 13.20 7.48 3.11
CA GLY A 66 14.00 7.01 4.24
C GLY A 66 13.90 7.88 5.49
N ILE A 67 13.04 8.91 5.50
CA ILE A 67 12.79 9.74 6.67
C ILE A 67 11.77 9.03 7.57
N PRO A 68 12.15 8.57 8.77
CA PRO A 68 11.23 7.88 9.67
C PRO A 68 10.20 8.82 10.28
N ASP A 69 9.03 8.27 10.62
CA ASP A 69 8.03 8.99 11.42
C ASP A 69 8.39 9.00 12.90
N ALA A 70 9.06 7.95 13.39
CA ALA A 70 9.49 7.83 14.77
C ALA A 70 10.70 6.91 14.94
N LYS A 71 11.21 6.85 16.18
CA LYS A 71 12.14 5.81 16.63
C LYS A 71 11.49 4.97 17.74
N VAL A 72 11.38 3.66 17.52
CA VAL A 72 10.82 2.71 18.49
C VAL A 72 11.87 1.64 18.78
N GLY A 73 12.25 1.48 20.06
CA GLY A 73 13.31 0.55 20.46
C GLY A 73 14.66 0.82 19.78
N GLY A 74 14.96 2.10 19.50
CA GLY A 74 16.18 2.53 18.80
C GLY A 74 16.17 2.34 17.27
N ARG A 75 15.08 1.81 16.69
CA ARG A 75 14.95 1.57 15.26
C ARG A 75 14.10 2.65 14.60
N ASN A 76 14.48 3.06 13.39
CA ASN A 76 13.68 3.92 12.53
C ASN A 76 12.41 3.17 12.11
N VAL A 77 11.26 3.81 12.26
CA VAL A 77 9.96 3.23 11.90
C VAL A 77 9.06 4.23 11.20
N TRP A 78 8.13 3.70 10.41
CA TRP A 78 7.07 4.44 9.73
C TRP A 78 5.72 4.03 10.27
N SER A 79 4.84 5.01 10.42
CA SER A 79 3.46 4.75 10.80
C SER A 79 2.74 3.96 9.70
N ARG A 80 1.76 3.16 10.11
CA ARG A 80 0.86 2.46 9.19
C ARG A 80 0.29 3.37 8.11
N ALA A 81 -0.13 4.58 8.46
CA ALA A 81 -0.67 5.56 7.51
C ALA A 81 0.36 5.95 6.42
N SER A 82 1.59 6.27 6.81
CA SER A 82 2.67 6.60 5.86
C SER A 82 2.98 5.43 4.93
N VAL A 83 3.07 4.20 5.47
CA VAL A 83 3.37 3.01 4.65
C VAL A 83 2.21 2.68 3.72
N MET A 84 0.96 2.77 4.19
CA MET A 84 -0.23 2.54 3.36
C MET A 84 -0.30 3.50 2.19
N GLU A 85 -0.04 4.79 2.42
CA GLU A 85 0.04 5.77 1.35
C GLU A 85 1.15 5.38 0.35
N TRP A 86 2.36 5.19 0.85
CA TRP A 86 3.54 4.94 0.02
C TRP A 86 3.45 3.65 -0.80
N VAL A 87 2.91 2.56 -0.25
CA VAL A 87 2.80 1.28 -0.98
C VAL A 87 1.92 1.43 -2.21
N ARG A 88 0.89 2.28 -2.18
CA ARG A 88 -0.03 2.55 -3.29
C ARG A 88 0.59 3.39 -4.42
N ILE A 89 1.70 4.08 -4.17
CA ILE A 89 2.35 4.95 -5.17
C ILE A 89 3.19 4.11 -6.13
N PRO A 90 2.93 4.08 -7.45
CA PRO A 90 3.78 3.37 -8.39
C PRO A 90 5.15 4.04 -8.54
N ASP A 91 6.16 3.29 -9.02
CA ASP A 91 7.53 3.81 -9.16
C ASP A 91 7.64 5.03 -10.09
N SER A 92 6.72 5.15 -11.06
CA SER A 92 6.61 6.32 -11.93
C SER A 92 6.30 7.62 -11.18
N ASP A 93 5.62 7.50 -10.04
CA ASP A 93 5.04 8.63 -9.31
C ASP A 93 5.82 8.94 -8.02
N LEU A 94 6.88 8.16 -7.74
CA LEU A 94 7.73 8.36 -6.56
C LEU A 94 8.36 9.77 -6.54
N ALA A 95 8.66 10.36 -7.69
CA ALA A 95 9.19 11.73 -7.75
C ALA A 95 8.20 12.74 -7.15
N ALA A 96 6.91 12.63 -7.47
CA ALA A 96 5.87 13.49 -6.90
C ALA A 96 5.67 13.22 -5.41
N TYR A 97 5.70 11.96 -5.00
CA TYR A 97 5.63 11.56 -3.59
C TYR A 97 6.79 12.15 -2.76
N HIS A 98 8.02 12.12 -3.28
CA HIS A 98 9.18 12.72 -2.62
C HIS A 98 9.11 14.25 -2.57
N ALA A 99 8.53 14.89 -3.58
CA ALA A 99 8.26 16.31 -3.57
C ALA A 99 7.26 16.69 -2.45
N LYS A 100 6.17 15.93 -2.28
CA LYS A 100 5.18 16.13 -1.21
C LYS A 100 5.81 16.11 0.19
N TYR A 101 6.75 15.19 0.42
CA TYR A 101 7.39 15.00 1.72
C TYR A 101 8.74 15.72 1.86
N HIS A 102 9.14 16.52 0.87
CA HIS A 102 10.40 17.25 0.83
C HIS A 102 11.63 16.39 1.17
N THR A 103 11.64 15.14 0.68
CA THR A 103 12.63 14.13 1.11
C THR A 103 14.02 14.36 0.52
N GLY A 104 14.08 15.09 -0.60
CA GLY A 104 15.30 15.25 -1.40
C GLY A 104 15.81 13.95 -2.04
N ALA A 105 15.03 12.87 -1.99
CA ALA A 105 15.41 11.61 -2.61
C ALA A 105 15.20 11.68 -4.13
N THR A 106 16.26 11.36 -4.89
CA THR A 106 16.24 11.31 -6.35
C THR A 106 16.58 9.91 -6.85
N LYS A 107 16.05 9.54 -8.01
CA LYS A 107 16.38 8.26 -8.66
C LYS A 107 17.89 8.27 -8.96
N ARG A 108 18.60 7.26 -8.44
CA ARG A 108 20.01 6.98 -8.73
C ARG A 108 20.12 6.09 -9.95
#